data_AF-A0A6V7LVV3-F1
#
_entry.id   AF-A0A6V7LVV3-F1
#
_cell.length_a   1.000
_cell.length_b   1.000
_cell.length_c   1.000
_cell.angle_alpha   90.00
_cell.angle_beta   90.00
_cell.angle_gamma   90.00
#
_symmetry.space_group_name_H-M   'P 1'
#
loop_
_entity.id
_entity.type
_entity.pdbx_description
1 polymer ?
#
loop_
_entity_poly.entity_id
_entity_poly.type
_entity_poly.pdbx_seq_one_letter_code
_entity_poly.pdbx_strand_id
1 'polypeptide(L)'
;IEDIDSTVEKIKECCPNVTYLSLLGNPGYPDQLTDPISNDEADYDRYRLYVIHVLAGSLRFLDSRPVTSSERKDALARGKFLRTVRFSEEESQVTNQLEFDEIDTMMDLTYSPLPKSIRNPHDHK
;
A
#
# COMPACT_ATOMS: atom_id res chain seq x y z
N ILE A 1 -2.36 -14.06 -10.89
CA ILE A 1 -2.10 -14.10 -9.43
C ILE A 1 -2.67 -12.84 -8.81
N GLU A 2 -3.52 -12.97 -7.80
CA GLU A 2 -4.18 -11.84 -7.11
C GLU A 2 -3.52 -11.53 -5.76
N ASP A 3 -3.26 -12.54 -4.93
CA ASP A 3 -2.50 -12.37 -3.69
C ASP A 3 -1.00 -12.56 -3.96
N ILE A 4 -0.34 -11.43 -4.18
CA ILE A 4 1.09 -11.41 -4.48
C ILE A 4 1.94 -11.57 -3.23
N ASP A 5 1.48 -11.10 -2.08
CA ASP A 5 2.21 -11.24 -0.82
C ASP A 5 2.39 -12.73 -0.49
N SER A 6 1.30 -13.50 -0.51
CA SER A 6 1.35 -14.95 -0.28
C SER A 6 2.21 -15.66 -1.32
N THR A 7 2.19 -15.19 -2.56
CA THR A 7 2.99 -15.77 -3.65
C THR A 7 4.49 -15.56 -3.41
N VAL A 8 4.90 -14.34 -3.04
CA VAL A 8 6.30 -14.01 -2.78
C VAL A 8 6.81 -14.77 -1.55
N GLU A 9 5.99 -14.93 -0.51
CA GLU A 9 6.32 -15.77 0.66
C GLU A 9 6.53 -17.24 0.26
N LYS A 10 5.63 -17.82 -0.55
CA LYS A 10 5.81 -19.20 -1.06
C LYS A 10 7.06 -19.34 -1.92
N ILE A 11 7.37 -18.35 -2.76
CA ILE A 11 8.60 -18.36 -3.57
C ILE A 11 9.83 -18.36 -2.65
N LYS A 12 9.82 -17.59 -1.57
CA LYS A 12 10.91 -17.59 -0.59
C LYS A 12 11.15 -18.97 0.02
N GLU A 13 10.08 -19.68 0.35
CA GLU A 13 10.13 -21.01 0.96
C GLU A 13 10.55 -22.09 -0.03
N CYS A 14 9.94 -22.10 -1.23
CA CYS A 14 10.17 -23.15 -2.23
C CYS A 14 11.44 -22.92 -3.07
N CYS A 15 11.84 -21.66 -3.25
CA CYS A 15 12.91 -21.24 -4.16
C CYS A 15 13.91 -20.28 -3.48
N PRO A 16 14.64 -20.71 -2.43
CA PRO A 16 15.54 -19.84 -1.66
C PRO A 16 16.69 -19.23 -2.49
N ASN A 17 17.01 -19.84 -3.64
CA ASN A 17 18.07 -19.41 -4.56
C ASN A 17 17.53 -18.71 -5.83
N VAL A 18 16.28 -18.22 -5.81
CA VAL A 18 15.69 -17.48 -6.94
C VAL A 18 16.53 -16.26 -7.31
N THR A 19 17.04 -16.25 -8.53
CA THR A 19 17.93 -15.18 -9.02
C THR A 19 17.20 -14.19 -9.92
N TYR A 20 16.20 -14.65 -10.65
CA TYR A 20 15.40 -13.87 -11.58
C TYR A 20 13.94 -14.15 -11.29
N LEU A 21 13.15 -13.10 -11.11
CA LEU A 21 11.71 -13.19 -10.92
C LEU A 21 11.06 -12.08 -11.71
N SER A 22 9.96 -12.37 -12.42
CA SER A 22 9.07 -11.34 -12.91
C SER A 22 7.64 -11.64 -12.48
N LEU A 23 6.97 -10.60 -12.01
CA LEU A 23 5.62 -10.64 -11.50
C LEU A 23 4.67 -9.71 -12.29
N LEU A 24 5.19 -9.03 -13.32
CA LEU A 24 4.40 -8.21 -14.26
C LEU A 24 3.24 -8.98 -14.89
N GLY A 25 2.16 -8.26 -15.20
CA GLY A 25 0.96 -8.81 -15.85
C GLY A 25 0.09 -9.68 -14.94
N ASN A 26 0.31 -9.62 -13.62
CA ASN A 26 -0.55 -10.25 -12.64
C ASN A 26 -1.53 -9.22 -12.06
N PRO A 27 -2.82 -9.56 -11.90
CA PRO A 27 -3.84 -8.63 -11.39
C PRO A 27 -3.55 -8.08 -9.98
N GLY A 28 -2.84 -8.83 -9.13
CA GLY A 28 -2.41 -8.34 -7.82
C GLY A 28 -1.19 -7.43 -7.83
N TYR A 29 -0.62 -7.15 -9.01
CA TYR A 29 0.65 -6.46 -9.17
C TYR A 29 0.42 -4.99 -9.48
N PRO A 30 1.01 -4.05 -8.69
CA PRO A 30 0.98 -2.64 -9.02
C PRO A 30 1.96 -2.35 -10.16
N ASP A 31 1.62 -2.78 -11.38
CA ASP A 31 2.27 -2.28 -12.59
C ASP A 31 1.32 -1.38 -13.39
N GLN A 32 1.93 -0.51 -14.16
CA GLN A 32 1.24 0.32 -15.15
C GLN A 32 0.71 -0.52 -16.33
N LEU A 33 1.08 -1.80 -16.44
CA LEU A 33 0.66 -2.67 -17.54
C LEU A 33 -0.75 -3.22 -17.32
N THR A 34 -1.10 -3.46 -16.07
CA THR A 34 -2.34 -4.13 -15.63
C THR A 34 -3.37 -3.11 -15.21
N ASP A 35 -2.95 -2.01 -14.57
CA ASP A 35 -3.83 -0.88 -14.26
C ASP A 35 -3.08 0.46 -14.29
N PRO A 36 -2.94 1.09 -15.49
CA PRO A 36 -2.24 2.36 -15.66
C PRO A 36 -2.95 3.57 -15.07
N ILE A 37 -4.22 3.42 -14.66
CA ILE A 37 -5.03 4.54 -14.14
C ILE A 37 -4.85 4.64 -12.62
N SER A 38 -4.76 3.49 -11.94
CA SER A 38 -4.64 3.45 -10.48
C SER A 38 -3.20 3.30 -9.98
N ASN A 39 -2.30 2.70 -10.75
CA ASN A 39 -0.92 2.45 -10.33
C ASN A 39 0.04 3.49 -10.92
N ASP A 40 0.70 4.24 -10.06
CA ASP A 40 1.78 5.13 -10.47
C ASP A 40 3.18 4.49 -10.31
N GLU A 41 4.23 5.23 -10.67
CA GLU A 41 5.61 4.76 -10.52
C GLU A 41 6.00 4.58 -9.03
N ALA A 42 5.41 5.37 -8.12
CA ALA A 42 5.70 5.28 -6.70
C ALA A 42 5.08 4.01 -6.07
N ASP A 43 3.92 3.57 -6.54
CA ASP A 43 3.32 2.28 -6.17
C ASP A 43 4.23 1.12 -6.54
N TYR A 44 4.73 1.13 -7.78
CA TYR A 44 5.67 0.13 -8.26
C TYR A 44 6.98 0.14 -7.43
N ASP A 45 7.55 1.31 -7.15
CA ASP A 45 8.79 1.41 -6.37
C ASP A 45 8.62 0.91 -4.93
N ARG A 46 7.50 1.24 -4.27
CA ARG A 46 7.18 0.73 -2.92
C ARG A 46 7.10 -0.79 -2.93
N TYR A 47 6.33 -1.33 -3.86
CA TYR A 47 6.15 -2.76 -4.02
C TYR A 47 7.47 -3.47 -4.35
N ARG A 48 8.27 -2.91 -5.25
CA ARG A 48 9.59 -3.45 -5.63
C ARG A 48 10.50 -3.62 -4.41
N LEU A 49 10.57 -2.61 -3.55
CA LEU A 49 11.34 -2.67 -2.31
C LEU A 49 10.80 -3.73 -1.34
N TYR A 50 9.48 -3.92 -1.27
CA TYR A 50 8.87 -4.99 -0.47
C TYR A 50 9.28 -6.39 -0.97
N VAL A 51 9.20 -6.67 -2.27
CA VAL A 51 9.61 -7.99 -2.81
C VAL A 51 11.10 -8.24 -2.58
N ILE A 52 11.94 -7.23 -2.81
CA ILE A 52 13.38 -7.33 -2.54
C ILE A 52 13.63 -7.62 -1.06
N HIS A 53 12.84 -7.04 -0.15
CA HIS A 53 12.93 -7.33 1.28
C HIS A 53 12.56 -8.79 1.60
N VAL A 54 11.48 -9.30 1.03
CA VAL A 54 11.04 -10.69 1.27
C VAL A 54 12.04 -11.69 0.68
N LEU A 55 12.55 -11.41 -0.52
CA LEU A 55 13.50 -12.24 -1.27
C LEU A 55 14.95 -11.73 -1.19
N ALA A 56 15.38 -11.26 -0.03
CA ALA A 56 16.66 -10.57 0.16
C ALA A 56 17.92 -11.41 -0.11
N GLY A 57 17.79 -12.73 -0.25
CA GLY A 57 18.91 -13.66 -0.42
C GLY A 57 19.59 -13.54 -1.78
N SER A 58 19.04 -14.22 -2.79
CA SER A 58 19.70 -14.49 -4.08
C SER A 58 19.15 -13.68 -5.26
N LEU A 59 18.08 -12.91 -5.06
CA LEU A 59 17.38 -12.20 -6.13
C LEU A 59 18.28 -11.14 -6.76
N ARG A 60 18.62 -11.27 -8.04
CA ARG A 60 19.46 -10.33 -8.80
C ARG A 60 18.66 -9.45 -9.76
N PHE A 61 17.57 -9.96 -10.29
CA PHE A 61 16.68 -9.24 -11.19
C PHE A 61 15.24 -9.42 -10.75
N LEU A 62 14.53 -8.31 -10.67
CA LEU A 62 13.09 -8.28 -10.46
C LEU A 62 12.48 -7.55 -11.65
N ASP A 63 11.59 -8.25 -12.34
CA ASP A 63 11.01 -7.88 -13.62
C ASP A 63 12.08 -7.58 -14.66
N SER A 64 11.97 -6.42 -15.32
CA SER A 64 12.89 -5.96 -16.36
C SER A 64 14.17 -5.33 -15.81
N ARG A 65 14.29 -5.13 -14.49
CA ARG A 65 15.36 -4.32 -13.88
C ARG A 65 16.24 -5.09 -12.88
N PRO A 66 17.58 -4.93 -12.94
CA PRO A 66 18.47 -5.48 -11.92
C PRO A 66 18.18 -4.86 -10.55
N VAL A 67 18.35 -5.66 -9.49
CA VAL A 67 18.30 -5.20 -8.11
C VAL A 67 19.62 -4.51 -7.76
N THR A 68 19.54 -3.23 -7.44
CA THR A 68 20.69 -2.38 -7.12
C THR A 68 21.09 -2.48 -5.65
N SER A 69 22.30 -2.04 -5.30
CA SER A 69 22.77 -2.01 -3.91
C SER A 69 22.00 -1.00 -3.06
N SER A 70 21.56 0.14 -3.63
CA SER A 70 20.71 1.11 -2.95
C SER A 70 19.33 0.52 -2.65
N GLU A 71 18.69 -0.15 -3.62
CA GLU A 71 17.41 -0.82 -3.41
C GLU A 71 17.52 -1.89 -2.31
N ARG A 72 18.62 -2.66 -2.25
CA ARG A 72 18.85 -3.62 -1.16
C ARG A 72 18.93 -2.94 0.20
N LYS A 73 19.66 -1.83 0.30
CA LYS A 73 19.81 -1.07 1.54
C LYS A 73 18.46 -0.51 1.99
N ASP A 74 17.70 0.05 1.07
CA ASP A 74 16.36 0.59 1.33
C ASP A 74 15.38 -0.50 1.72
N ALA A 75 15.35 -1.62 0.99
CA ALA A 75 14.53 -2.77 1.29
C ALA A 75 14.86 -3.36 2.68
N LEU A 76 16.13 -3.41 3.05
CA LEU A 76 16.55 -3.82 4.39
C LEU A 76 16.05 -2.84 5.47
N ALA A 77 16.15 -1.53 5.22
CA ALA A 77 15.81 -0.50 6.19
C ALA A 77 14.29 -0.33 6.38
N ARG A 78 13.51 -0.34 5.29
CA ARG A 78 12.07 0.01 5.30
C ARG A 78 11.16 -0.98 4.56
N GLY A 79 11.69 -1.96 3.85
CA GLY A 79 10.89 -2.83 2.97
C GLY A 79 9.78 -3.61 3.67
N LYS A 80 9.96 -4.00 4.94
CA LYS A 80 8.91 -4.65 5.76
C LYS A 80 7.63 -3.82 5.87
N PHE A 81 7.74 -2.49 5.83
CA PHE A 81 6.62 -1.56 5.99
C PHE A 81 6.00 -1.11 4.66
N LEU A 82 6.55 -1.58 3.53
CA LEU A 82 6.08 -1.22 2.18
C LEU A 82 5.12 -2.25 1.59
N ARG A 83 4.66 -3.20 2.41
CA ARG A 83 3.61 -4.14 2.03
C ARG A 83 2.35 -3.34 1.64
N THR A 84 1.84 -3.60 0.44
CA THR A 84 0.65 -2.92 -0.07
C THR A 84 -0.60 -3.68 0.37
N VAL A 85 -1.60 -2.95 0.86
CA VAL A 85 -2.93 -3.51 1.15
C VAL A 85 -3.88 -2.95 0.12
N ARG A 86 -4.61 -3.82 -0.58
CA ARG A 86 -5.71 -3.41 -1.45
C ARG A 86 -7.03 -3.67 -0.73
N PHE A 87 -7.90 -2.67 -0.71
CA PHE A 87 -9.27 -2.85 -0.29
C PHE A 87 -10.03 -3.51 -1.44
N SER A 88 -10.84 -4.51 -1.13
CA SER A 88 -11.75 -5.07 -2.11
C SER A 88 -12.91 -4.10 -2.36
N GLU A 89 -13.46 -4.08 -3.56
CA GLU A 89 -14.65 -3.25 -3.87
C GLU A 89 -15.85 -3.61 -2.97
N GLU A 90 -15.89 -4.84 -2.47
CA GLU A 90 -16.92 -5.32 -1.54
C GLU A 90 -16.90 -4.56 -0.20
N GLU A 91 -15.71 -4.17 0.30
CA GLU A 91 -15.56 -3.39 1.53
C GLU A 91 -15.92 -1.92 1.33
N SER A 92 -15.83 -1.41 0.10
CA SER A 92 -16.21 -0.03 -0.25
C SER A 92 -17.73 0.18 -0.29
N GLN A 93 -18.52 -0.89 -0.34
CA GLN A 93 -19.98 -0.80 -0.33
C GLN A 93 -20.55 -0.48 1.05
N VAL A 94 -19.83 -0.80 2.13
CA VAL A 94 -20.30 -0.54 3.50
C VAL A 94 -20.41 0.96 3.78
N THR A 95 -19.52 1.77 3.20
CA THR A 95 -19.55 3.24 3.37
C THR A 95 -20.54 3.94 2.45
N ASN A 96 -20.95 3.33 1.35
CA ASN A 96 -21.91 3.92 0.41
C ASN A 96 -23.37 3.76 0.85
N GLN A 97 -23.64 2.93 1.87
CA GLN A 97 -24.97 2.67 2.40
C GLN A 97 -25.33 3.48 3.65
N LEU A 98 -24.35 4.14 4.28
CA LEU A 98 -24.60 4.99 5.44
C LEU A 98 -24.89 6.40 4.95
N GLU A 99 -26.08 6.91 5.29
CA GLU A 99 -26.39 8.32 5.06
C GLU A 99 -25.35 9.19 5.79
N PHE A 100 -25.00 10.33 5.19
CA PHE A 100 -23.94 11.22 5.65
C PHE A 100 -24.03 11.58 7.15
N ASP A 101 -25.24 11.59 7.72
CA ASP A 101 -25.52 11.87 9.14
C ASP A 101 -25.23 10.68 10.09
N GLU A 102 -25.28 9.43 9.62
CA GLU A 102 -24.96 8.24 10.42
C GLU A 102 -23.44 8.04 10.57
N ILE A 103 -22.65 8.53 9.61
CA ILE A 103 -21.18 8.48 9.67
C ILE A 103 -20.66 9.44 10.75
N ASP A 104 -21.26 10.62 10.88
CA ASP A 104 -20.86 11.65 11.85
C ASP A 104 -21.08 11.18 13.30
N THR A 105 -22.13 10.37 13.53
CA THR A 105 -22.41 9.76 14.84
C THR A 105 -21.52 8.56 15.15
N MET A 106 -21.03 7.82 14.15
CA MET A 106 -20.19 6.64 14.37
C MET A 106 -18.69 6.97 14.53
N MET A 107 -18.19 8.02 13.87
CA MET A 107 -16.76 8.41 13.93
C MET A 107 -16.44 9.60 14.86
N ASP A 108 -17.42 10.13 15.61
CA ASP A 108 -17.23 11.30 16.50
C ASP A 108 -16.48 12.47 15.82
N LEU A 109 -16.77 12.68 14.51
CA LEU A 109 -16.14 13.71 13.69
C LEU A 109 -16.67 15.12 14.02
N THR A 110 -17.58 15.25 14.98
CA THR A 110 -18.05 16.54 15.52
C THR A 110 -17.01 17.30 16.34
N TYR A 111 -15.80 16.73 16.48
CA TYR A 111 -14.65 17.39 17.07
C TYR A 111 -14.13 18.49 16.13
N SER A 112 -14.66 19.69 16.34
CA SER A 112 -13.99 20.92 15.91
C SER A 112 -13.15 21.45 17.08
N PRO A 113 -11.84 21.70 16.89
CA PRO A 113 -11.00 22.33 17.91
C PRO A 113 -11.39 23.79 18.20
N LEU A 114 -12.33 24.33 17.41
CA LEU A 114 -12.85 25.68 17.58
C LEU A 114 -14.05 25.68 18.55
N PRO A 115 -14.13 26.65 19.48
CA PRO A 115 -15.29 26.81 20.34
C PRO A 115 -16.56 26.97 19.51
N LYS A 116 -17.58 26.17 19.80
CA LYS A 116 -18.91 26.26 19.13
C LYS A 116 -19.67 27.55 19.51
N SER A 117 -19.16 28.36 20.45
CA SER A 117 -19.81 29.59 20.87
C SER A 117 -19.53 30.74 19.91
N ILE A 118 -20.59 31.37 19.42
CA ILE A 118 -20.50 32.69 18.78
C ILE A 118 -20.16 33.70 19.87
N ARG A 119 -18.96 34.30 19.81
CA ARG A 119 -18.52 35.30 20.80
C ARG A 119 -19.34 36.58 20.64
N ASN A 120 -19.89 37.09 21.72
CA ASN A 120 -20.52 38.40 21.74
C ASN A 120 -19.45 39.49 21.96
N PRO A 121 -19.65 40.71 21.42
CA PRO A 121 -18.73 41.84 21.63
C PRO A 121 -18.49 42.20 23.11
N HIS A 122 -19.31 41.69 24.03
CA HIS A 122 -19.20 41.93 25.48
C HIS A 122 -18.54 40.81 26.27
N ASP A 123 -18.13 39.69 25.65
CA ASP A 123 -17.52 38.54 26.35
C ASP A 123 -16.09 38.81 26.87
N HIS A 124 -15.55 40.01 26.68
CA HIS A 124 -14.20 40.41 27.10
C HIS A 124 -14.15 41.23 28.40
N LYS A 125 -15.30 41.44 29.06
CA LYS A 125 -15.40 42.20 30.31
C LYS A 125 -15.33 41.32 31.54
#